data_AF-A0A679I8P7-F1
#
_entry.id   AF-A0A679I8P7-F1
#
_cell.length_a   1.000
_cell.length_b   1.000
_cell.length_c   1.000
_cell.angle_alpha   90.00
_cell.angle_beta   90.00
_cell.angle_gamma   90.00
#
_symmetry.space_group_name_H-M   'P 1'
#
loop_
_entity.id
_entity.type
_entity.pdbx_description
1 polymer ?
#
loop_
_entity_poly.entity_id
_entity_poly.type
_entity_poly.pdbx_seq_one_letter_code
_entity_poly.pdbx_strand_id
1 'polypeptide(L)'
;MSFVGANSIFQQLSGSARTVYLLNLWTAITVLVAVLAVLAYRSTHYDAGPHQRFRMRALMLWGGWWLSLAVLYLMFCTAEIRWHGIALAVIDSGSISMLCFATAYTKGTVFHWRQTHTIAFGGLLLIVWDILTGEFYQNPTQRLIAIAPSAVLTTSWVISVGWAFYVRWGATAFPFLLLTIAYVTLQMPAYFYTFVVAPFSSTMPALASEFENLKFIYWWLFIGKIGYALMFFILFFSPRPFCPDMEVEQLAPPITPVQIYPKLKVVMNSLFLVFASVFSAAAASVFSKTIEIWLRHIGFPTAVGG
;
A
#
# COMPACT_ATOMS: atom_id res chain seq x y z
N MET A 1 37.43 -10.62 3.78
CA MET A 1 36.54 -9.46 3.55
C MET A 1 36.05 -8.98 4.90
N SER A 2 36.57 -7.86 5.39
CA SER A 2 36.07 -7.22 6.61
C SER A 2 34.67 -6.68 6.32
N PHE A 3 33.65 -7.25 6.96
CA PHE A 3 32.29 -6.73 6.93
C PHE A 3 32.31 -5.34 7.55
N VAL A 4 32.26 -4.32 6.71
CA VAL A 4 31.96 -2.94 7.11
C VAL A 4 30.68 -2.99 7.93
N GLY A 5 30.73 -2.50 9.17
CA GLY A 5 29.63 -2.59 10.13
C GLY A 5 28.31 -2.16 9.49
N ALA A 6 27.39 -3.11 9.36
CA ALA A 6 26.07 -2.88 8.80
C ALA A 6 25.22 -2.12 9.83
N ASN A 7 25.50 -0.82 10.01
CA ASN A 7 24.62 0.05 10.77
C ASN A 7 23.22 -0.05 10.13
N SER A 8 22.19 -0.30 10.95
CA SER A 8 20.83 -0.44 10.46
C SER A 8 20.43 0.81 9.65
N ILE A 9 19.64 0.67 8.57
CA ILE A 9 19.15 1.83 7.80
C ILE A 9 18.46 2.79 8.77
N PHE A 10 17.76 2.30 9.79
CA PHE A 10 17.21 3.13 10.85
C PHE A 10 18.25 4.02 11.53
N GLN A 11 19.43 3.50 11.88
CA GLN A 11 20.53 4.29 12.44
C GLN A 11 21.14 5.28 11.43
N GLN A 12 21.09 4.98 10.14
CA GLN A 12 21.59 5.88 9.08
C GLN A 12 20.56 6.96 8.67
N LEU A 13 19.28 6.77 9.00
CA LEU A 13 18.24 7.74 8.70
C LEU A 13 18.34 8.97 9.62
N SER A 14 18.13 10.14 9.04
CA SER A 14 17.96 11.40 9.78
C SER A 14 16.81 11.28 10.79
N GLY A 15 16.86 12.08 11.86
CA GLY A 15 15.83 12.07 12.91
C GLY A 15 14.40 12.17 12.35
N SER A 16 14.20 13.04 11.35
CA SER A 16 12.92 13.20 10.65
C SER A 16 12.44 11.93 9.93
N ALA A 17 13.34 11.20 9.27
CA ALA A 17 12.95 9.98 8.57
C ALA A 17 12.61 8.87 9.56
N ARG A 18 13.40 8.68 10.64
CA ARG A 18 13.08 7.73 11.71
C ARG A 18 11.69 7.96 12.30
N THR A 19 11.33 9.21 12.55
CA THR A 19 9.98 9.58 13.02
C THR A 19 8.91 9.08 12.05
N VAL A 20 9.09 9.26 10.75
CA VAL A 20 8.12 8.80 9.75
C VAL A 20 8.02 7.28 9.70
N TYR A 21 9.13 6.55 9.83
CA TYR A 21 9.09 5.07 9.90
C TYR A 21 8.29 4.59 11.13
N LEU A 22 8.52 5.20 12.30
CA LEU A 22 7.76 4.87 13.52
C LEU A 22 6.27 5.22 13.38
N LEU A 23 5.95 6.37 12.77
CA LEU A 23 4.56 6.76 12.52
C LEU A 23 3.85 5.78 11.57
N ASN A 24 4.55 5.28 10.55
CA ASN A 24 4.01 4.27 9.65
C ASN A 24 3.82 2.91 10.35
N LEU A 25 4.75 2.51 11.22
CA LEU A 25 4.60 1.32 12.07
C LEU A 25 3.37 1.42 12.95
N TRP A 26 3.23 2.53 13.69
CA TRP A 26 2.08 2.78 14.55
C TRP A 26 0.77 2.80 13.76
N THR A 27 0.75 3.43 12.59
CA THR A 27 -0.43 3.41 11.71
C THR A 27 -0.81 1.97 11.33
N ALA A 28 0.16 1.15 10.94
CA ALA A 28 -0.11 -0.25 10.58
C ALA A 28 -0.64 -1.06 11.77
N ILE A 29 -0.06 -0.88 12.97
CA ILE A 29 -0.54 -1.52 14.21
C ILE A 29 -1.96 -1.06 14.54
N THR A 30 -2.25 0.25 14.50
CA THR A 30 -3.58 0.79 14.79
C THR A 30 -4.64 0.23 13.84
N VAL A 31 -4.34 0.16 12.54
CA VAL A 31 -5.27 -0.42 11.56
C VAL A 31 -5.46 -1.91 11.81
N LEU A 32 -4.40 -2.66 12.13
CA LEU A 32 -4.50 -4.08 12.46
C LEU A 32 -5.36 -4.31 13.70
N VAL A 33 -5.17 -3.52 14.76
CA VAL A 33 -6.01 -3.58 15.98
C VAL A 33 -7.47 -3.27 15.65
N ALA A 34 -7.73 -2.28 14.80
CA ALA A 34 -9.10 -1.97 14.34
C ALA A 34 -9.72 -3.14 13.56
N VAL A 35 -8.96 -3.79 12.66
CA VAL A 35 -9.41 -5.00 11.95
C VAL A 35 -9.73 -6.12 12.93
N LEU A 36 -8.83 -6.44 13.87
CA LEU A 36 -9.04 -7.48 14.87
C LEU A 36 -10.24 -7.19 15.77
N ALA A 37 -10.43 -5.94 16.19
CA ALA A 37 -11.58 -5.51 16.97
C ALA A 37 -12.90 -5.71 16.22
N VAL A 38 -12.95 -5.37 14.93
CA VAL A 38 -14.14 -5.61 14.10
C VAL A 38 -14.40 -7.11 13.94
N LEU A 39 -13.36 -7.91 13.67
CA LEU A 39 -13.50 -9.36 13.54
C LEU A 39 -14.00 -10.00 14.84
N ALA A 40 -13.44 -9.62 15.99
CA ALA A 40 -13.85 -10.09 17.30
C ALA A 40 -15.31 -9.70 17.61
N TYR A 41 -15.67 -8.44 17.43
CA TYR A 41 -17.04 -7.94 17.64
C TYR A 41 -18.05 -8.68 16.75
N ARG A 42 -17.75 -8.82 15.46
CA ARG A 42 -18.66 -9.47 14.52
C ARG A 42 -18.75 -10.99 14.72
N SER A 43 -17.71 -11.63 15.23
CA SER A 43 -17.73 -13.08 15.52
C SER A 43 -18.60 -13.45 16.71
N THR A 44 -18.78 -12.51 17.65
CA THR A 44 -19.50 -12.73 18.91
C THR A 44 -20.97 -12.31 18.85
N HIS A 45 -21.32 -11.35 17.97
CA HIS A 45 -22.64 -10.72 17.98
C HIS A 45 -23.55 -11.12 16.80
N TYR A 46 -23.08 -11.94 15.86
CA TYR A 46 -23.84 -12.26 14.66
C TYR A 46 -23.63 -13.71 14.22
N ASP A 47 -24.73 -14.43 14.02
CA ASP A 47 -24.70 -15.65 13.22
C ASP A 47 -24.31 -15.29 11.80
N ALA A 48 -23.07 -15.59 11.45
CA ALA A 48 -22.51 -15.15 10.19
C ALA A 48 -23.17 -15.94 9.04
N GLY A 49 -24.16 -15.32 8.40
CA GLY A 49 -24.65 -15.74 7.10
C GLY A 49 -23.53 -15.76 6.06
N PRO A 50 -23.71 -16.44 4.92
CA PRO A 50 -22.66 -16.64 3.91
C PRO A 50 -22.00 -15.32 3.46
N HIS A 51 -22.78 -14.24 3.31
CA HIS A 51 -22.28 -12.91 2.96
C HIS A 51 -21.41 -12.28 4.03
N GLN A 52 -21.77 -12.45 5.31
CA GLN A 52 -20.97 -11.92 6.41
C GLN A 52 -19.65 -12.66 6.55
N ARG A 53 -19.64 -13.99 6.39
CA ARG A 53 -18.41 -14.79 6.35
C ARG A 53 -17.48 -14.34 5.23
N PHE A 54 -18.05 -14.06 4.05
CA PHE A 54 -17.30 -13.52 2.93
C PHE A 54 -16.65 -12.16 3.28
N ARG A 55 -17.42 -11.22 3.83
CA ARG A 55 -16.89 -9.89 4.24
C ARG A 55 -15.79 -10.02 5.30
N MET A 56 -15.96 -10.90 6.28
CA MET A 56 -14.92 -11.16 7.28
C MET A 56 -13.63 -11.69 6.65
N ARG A 57 -13.72 -12.65 5.71
CA ARG A 57 -12.55 -13.18 4.99
C ARG A 57 -11.85 -12.10 4.16
N ALA A 58 -12.62 -11.27 3.44
CA ALA A 58 -12.05 -10.14 2.72
C ALA A 58 -11.33 -9.18 3.68
N LEU A 59 -11.95 -8.83 4.82
CA LEU A 59 -11.33 -7.97 5.81
C LEU A 59 -10.05 -8.58 6.40
N MET A 60 -10.00 -9.90 6.62
CA MET A 60 -8.78 -10.61 7.04
C MET A 60 -7.67 -10.51 6.00
N LEU A 61 -7.98 -10.70 4.71
CA LEU A 61 -7.02 -10.54 3.61
C LEU A 61 -6.48 -9.10 3.54
N TRP A 62 -7.33 -8.11 3.74
CA TRP A 62 -6.86 -6.73 3.83
C TRP A 62 -6.00 -6.48 5.10
N GLY A 63 -6.38 -7.07 6.24
CA GLY A 63 -5.58 -7.05 7.46
C GLY A 63 -4.22 -7.72 7.31
N GLY A 64 -4.11 -8.77 6.50
CA GLY A 64 -2.84 -9.43 6.17
C GLY A 64 -1.83 -8.50 5.50
N TRP A 65 -2.28 -7.55 4.68
CA TRP A 65 -1.42 -6.51 4.12
C TRP A 65 -0.89 -5.54 5.19
N TRP A 66 -1.74 -5.11 6.12
CA TRP A 66 -1.29 -4.26 7.23
C TRP A 66 -0.34 -4.98 8.18
N LEU A 67 -0.55 -6.27 8.41
CA LEU A 67 0.37 -7.11 9.16
C LEU A 67 1.74 -7.16 8.48
N SER A 68 1.79 -7.36 7.16
CA SER A 68 3.07 -7.38 6.45
C SER A 68 3.79 -6.03 6.52
N LEU A 69 3.07 -4.91 6.41
CA LEU A 69 3.63 -3.57 6.60
C LEU A 69 4.18 -3.40 8.02
N ALA A 70 3.46 -3.85 9.05
CA ALA A 70 3.92 -3.78 10.43
C ALA A 70 5.21 -4.60 10.63
N VAL A 71 5.26 -5.82 10.08
CA VAL A 71 6.46 -6.67 10.11
C VAL A 71 7.62 -5.99 9.38
N LEU A 72 7.40 -5.42 8.20
CA LEU A 72 8.41 -4.70 7.43
C LEU A 72 8.99 -3.52 8.23
N TYR A 73 8.13 -2.67 8.80
CA TYR A 73 8.60 -1.53 9.59
C TYR A 73 9.31 -1.96 10.87
N LEU A 74 8.86 -3.05 11.50
CA LEU A 74 9.55 -3.64 12.65
C LEU A 74 10.94 -4.13 12.25
N MET A 75 11.07 -4.83 11.13
CA MET A 75 12.37 -5.26 10.59
C MET A 75 13.30 -4.08 10.35
N PHE A 76 12.79 -2.97 9.79
CA PHE A 76 13.61 -1.76 9.63
C PHE A 76 14.06 -1.16 10.97
N CYS A 77 13.26 -1.28 12.03
CA CYS A 77 13.60 -0.76 13.36
C CYS A 77 14.58 -1.66 14.14
N THR A 78 14.47 -2.99 13.98
CA THR A 78 15.17 -3.96 14.85
C THR A 78 16.32 -4.70 14.19
N ALA A 79 16.28 -4.92 12.87
CA ALA A 79 17.26 -5.71 12.17
C ALA A 79 18.32 -4.83 11.48
N GLU A 80 19.58 -5.22 11.56
CA GLU A 80 20.54 -4.86 10.53
C GLU A 80 19.99 -5.41 9.20
N ILE A 81 19.89 -4.57 8.18
CA ILE A 81 19.23 -4.89 6.89
C ILE A 81 20.18 -5.73 6.02
N ARG A 82 20.61 -6.84 6.60
CA ARG A 82 21.31 -7.91 5.89
C ARG A 82 20.32 -8.69 5.02
N TRP A 83 19.03 -8.65 5.37
CA TRP A 83 17.97 -9.44 4.73
C TRP A 83 17.06 -8.64 3.78
N HIS A 84 17.63 -7.98 2.77
CA HIS A 84 16.85 -7.23 1.77
C HIS A 84 15.81 -8.12 1.06
N GLY A 85 16.20 -9.33 0.67
CA GLY A 85 15.29 -10.30 0.06
C GLY A 85 14.09 -10.66 0.95
N ILE A 86 14.31 -10.79 2.26
CA ILE A 86 13.22 -11.05 3.22
C ILE A 86 12.30 -9.83 3.33
N ALA A 87 12.85 -8.61 3.36
CA ALA A 87 12.03 -7.40 3.38
C ALA A 87 11.14 -7.27 2.15
N LEU A 88 11.66 -7.59 0.96
CA LEU A 88 10.90 -7.66 -0.29
C LEU A 88 9.82 -8.75 -0.23
N ALA A 89 10.19 -9.96 0.17
CA ALA A 89 9.25 -11.07 0.34
C ALA A 89 8.10 -10.74 1.31
N VAL A 90 8.37 -10.01 2.40
CA VAL A 90 7.33 -9.52 3.32
C VAL A 90 6.40 -8.53 2.62
N ILE A 91 6.93 -7.57 1.86
CA ILE A 91 6.12 -6.64 1.07
C ILE A 91 5.20 -7.42 0.14
N ASP A 92 5.76 -8.32 -0.65
CA ASP A 92 5.02 -9.04 -1.68
C ASP A 92 4.01 -10.02 -1.10
N SER A 93 4.27 -10.62 0.06
CA SER A 93 3.27 -11.40 0.81
C SER A 93 2.03 -10.57 1.17
N GLY A 94 2.23 -9.32 1.60
CA GLY A 94 1.13 -8.40 1.88
C GLY A 94 0.41 -7.98 0.62
N SER A 95 1.16 -7.72 -0.44
CA SER A 95 0.62 -7.34 -1.74
C SER A 95 -0.26 -8.50 -2.28
N ILE A 96 0.14 -9.77 -2.15
CA ILE A 96 -0.69 -10.94 -2.53
C ILE A 96 -2.00 -10.92 -1.74
N SER A 97 -1.92 -10.61 -0.45
CA SER A 97 -3.10 -10.49 0.42
C SER A 97 -4.07 -9.41 -0.10
N MET A 98 -3.56 -8.27 -0.59
CA MET A 98 -4.39 -7.23 -1.23
C MET A 98 -5.04 -7.70 -2.52
N LEU A 99 -4.32 -8.47 -3.33
CA LEU A 99 -4.86 -8.98 -4.58
C LEU A 99 -5.92 -10.05 -4.35
N CYS A 100 -5.70 -10.94 -3.39
CA CYS A 100 -6.70 -11.88 -2.90
C CYS A 100 -7.92 -11.12 -2.38
N PHE A 101 -7.74 -10.00 -1.66
CA PHE A 101 -8.84 -9.11 -1.28
C PHE A 101 -9.55 -8.55 -2.51
N ALA A 102 -8.84 -7.93 -3.46
CA ALA A 102 -9.44 -7.28 -4.63
C ALA A 102 -10.22 -8.27 -5.51
N THR A 103 -9.68 -9.47 -5.71
CA THR A 103 -10.33 -10.55 -6.48
C THR A 103 -11.54 -11.11 -5.74
N ALA A 104 -11.46 -11.30 -4.43
CA ALA A 104 -12.62 -11.66 -3.61
C ALA A 104 -13.70 -10.58 -3.74
N TYR A 105 -13.31 -9.34 -3.49
CA TYR A 105 -14.18 -8.18 -3.38
C TYR A 105 -14.69 -7.67 -4.73
N THR A 106 -14.17 -8.10 -5.88
CA THR A 106 -14.80 -7.80 -7.17
C THR A 106 -15.95 -8.75 -7.47
N LYS A 107 -15.80 -10.05 -7.22
CA LYS A 107 -16.72 -11.12 -7.70
C LYS A 107 -17.98 -11.38 -6.86
N GLY A 108 -18.55 -10.34 -6.22
CA GLY A 108 -19.81 -10.49 -5.48
C GLY A 108 -19.75 -11.42 -4.25
N THR A 109 -20.74 -12.30 -4.12
CA THR A 109 -21.09 -13.08 -2.91
C THR A 109 -20.42 -14.45 -2.83
N VAL A 110 -19.82 -14.94 -3.93
CA VAL A 110 -19.22 -16.27 -4.03
C VAL A 110 -17.72 -16.16 -4.27
N PHE A 111 -16.94 -16.60 -3.28
CA PHE A 111 -15.49 -16.62 -3.35
C PHE A 111 -14.98 -17.83 -4.15
N HIS A 112 -14.49 -17.59 -5.37
CA HIS A 112 -13.99 -18.64 -6.26
C HIS A 112 -12.49 -18.90 -6.05
N TRP A 113 -12.18 -19.73 -5.05
CA TRP A 113 -10.81 -20.06 -4.65
C TRP A 113 -9.91 -20.54 -5.81
N ARG A 114 -10.48 -21.25 -6.78
CA ARG A 114 -9.75 -21.77 -7.96
C ARG A 114 -9.05 -20.71 -8.79
N GLN A 115 -9.62 -19.52 -8.95
CA GLN A 115 -9.01 -18.46 -9.77
C GLN A 115 -8.01 -17.63 -8.95
N THR A 116 -8.23 -17.54 -7.64
CA THR A 116 -7.26 -16.94 -6.70
C THR A 116 -5.97 -17.76 -6.64
N HIS A 117 -6.02 -19.08 -6.85
CA HIS A 117 -4.83 -19.94 -6.84
C HIS A 117 -3.79 -19.59 -7.91
N THR A 118 -4.19 -19.37 -9.17
CA THR A 118 -3.24 -19.04 -10.24
C THR A 118 -2.50 -17.74 -9.95
N ILE A 119 -3.23 -16.77 -9.41
CA ILE A 119 -2.72 -15.47 -9.03
C ILE A 119 -1.81 -15.57 -7.79
N ALA A 120 -2.24 -16.32 -6.77
CA ALA A 120 -1.45 -16.58 -5.57
C ALA A 120 -0.17 -17.36 -5.89
N PHE A 121 -0.20 -18.26 -6.86
CA PHE A 121 0.98 -18.99 -7.34
C PHE A 121 1.99 -18.04 -7.98
N GLY A 122 1.55 -17.13 -8.85
CA GLY A 122 2.42 -16.09 -9.42
C GLY A 122 3.05 -15.21 -8.34
N GLY A 123 2.29 -14.83 -7.31
CA GLY A 123 2.82 -14.11 -6.16
C GLY A 123 3.82 -14.93 -5.33
N LEU A 124 3.58 -16.22 -5.15
CA LEU A 124 4.49 -17.11 -4.43
C LEU A 124 5.81 -17.31 -5.18
N LEU A 125 5.78 -17.41 -6.51
CA LEU A 125 7.00 -17.42 -7.32
C LEU A 125 7.80 -16.12 -7.15
N LEU A 126 7.11 -14.99 -6.99
CA LEU A 126 7.78 -13.71 -6.75
C LEU A 126 8.42 -13.65 -5.36
N ILE A 127 7.76 -14.16 -4.32
CA ILE A 127 8.38 -14.32 -2.98
C ILE A 127 9.65 -15.17 -3.07
N VAL A 128 9.59 -16.29 -3.79
CA VAL A 128 10.76 -17.16 -3.99
C VAL A 128 11.86 -16.41 -4.75
N TRP A 129 11.50 -15.66 -5.79
CA TRP A 129 12.43 -14.80 -6.53
C TRP A 129 13.12 -13.81 -5.60
N ASP A 130 12.39 -13.07 -4.76
CA ASP A 130 12.96 -12.06 -3.87
C ASP A 130 13.93 -12.64 -2.85
N ILE A 131 13.59 -13.81 -2.28
CA ILE A 131 14.47 -14.52 -1.35
C ILE A 131 15.74 -14.98 -2.07
N LEU A 132 15.59 -15.62 -3.23
CA LEU A 132 16.70 -16.18 -3.98
C LEU A 132 17.64 -15.11 -4.52
N THR A 133 17.12 -13.93 -4.84
CA THR A 133 17.89 -12.93 -5.58
C THR A 133 18.33 -11.77 -4.71
N GLY A 134 17.64 -11.51 -3.58
CA GLY A 134 17.88 -10.39 -2.66
C GLY A 134 19.31 -10.21 -2.14
N GLU A 135 20.12 -11.28 -2.12
CA GLU A 135 21.52 -11.26 -1.66
C GLU A 135 22.54 -11.11 -2.80
N PHE A 136 22.13 -11.31 -4.06
CA PHE A 136 23.06 -11.31 -5.20
C PHE A 136 23.33 -9.93 -5.79
N TYR A 137 22.75 -8.87 -5.22
CA TYR A 137 22.79 -7.54 -5.83
C TYR A 137 23.93 -6.66 -5.32
N GLN A 138 25.02 -6.63 -6.09
CA GLN A 138 26.23 -5.91 -5.73
C GLN A 138 26.28 -4.48 -6.29
N ASN A 139 25.41 -4.12 -7.25
CA ASN A 139 25.35 -2.77 -7.80
C ASN A 139 23.91 -2.24 -7.96
N PRO A 140 23.72 -0.91 -8.08
CA PRO A 140 22.39 -0.29 -8.17
C PRO A 140 21.56 -0.74 -9.36
N THR A 141 22.18 -0.96 -10.52
CA THR A 141 21.49 -1.39 -11.74
C THR A 141 20.90 -2.79 -11.60
N GLN A 142 21.67 -3.73 -11.04
CA GLN A 142 21.20 -5.08 -10.73
C GLN A 142 20.06 -5.03 -9.71
N ARG A 143 20.17 -4.19 -8.66
CA ARG A 143 19.06 -3.96 -7.72
C ARG A 143 17.81 -3.40 -8.37
N LEU A 144 17.95 -2.53 -9.36
CA LEU A 144 16.77 -1.98 -10.03
C LEU A 144 16.03 -3.05 -10.82
N ILE A 145 16.75 -3.84 -11.62
CA ILE A 145 16.17 -4.92 -12.45
C ILE A 145 15.46 -5.96 -11.57
N ALA A 146 16.10 -6.28 -10.45
CA ALA A 146 15.62 -7.19 -9.43
C ALA A 146 14.29 -6.80 -8.79
N ILE A 147 14.17 -5.53 -8.46
CA ILE A 147 13.06 -4.95 -7.71
C ILE A 147 11.87 -4.62 -8.62
N ALA A 148 12.14 -4.36 -9.90
CA ALA A 148 11.13 -3.93 -10.85
C ALA A 148 9.88 -4.84 -10.88
N PRO A 149 9.98 -6.19 -10.87
CA PRO A 149 8.82 -7.07 -10.78
C PRO A 149 7.95 -6.81 -9.54
N SER A 150 8.56 -6.77 -8.35
CA SER A 150 7.86 -6.53 -7.07
C SER A 150 7.21 -5.15 -7.04
N ALA A 151 7.91 -4.13 -7.54
CA ALA A 151 7.40 -2.77 -7.60
C ALA A 151 6.19 -2.64 -8.53
N VAL A 152 6.24 -3.25 -9.73
CA VAL A 152 5.15 -3.27 -10.71
C VAL A 152 3.94 -4.04 -10.18
N LEU A 153 4.16 -5.21 -9.59
CA LEU A 153 3.09 -6.05 -9.06
C LEU A 153 2.44 -5.42 -7.84
N THR A 154 3.22 -4.95 -6.85
CA THR A 154 2.69 -4.24 -5.68
C THR A 154 1.86 -3.03 -6.09
N THR A 155 2.34 -2.23 -7.07
CA THR A 155 1.58 -1.09 -7.62
C THR A 155 0.26 -1.53 -8.25
N SER A 156 0.30 -2.55 -9.10
CA SER A 156 -0.88 -3.08 -9.79
C SER A 156 -1.93 -3.62 -8.81
N TRP A 157 -1.49 -4.26 -7.73
CA TRP A 157 -2.37 -4.88 -6.75
C TRP A 157 -3.02 -3.86 -5.81
N VAL A 158 -2.32 -2.79 -5.44
CA VAL A 158 -2.93 -1.65 -4.71
C VAL A 158 -3.99 -0.95 -5.58
N ILE A 159 -3.70 -0.70 -6.86
CA ILE A 159 -4.69 -0.14 -7.81
C ILE A 159 -5.89 -1.08 -7.93
N SER A 160 -5.67 -2.40 -7.97
CA SER A 160 -6.73 -3.40 -8.06
C SER A 160 -7.71 -3.32 -6.87
N VAL A 161 -7.25 -2.94 -5.68
CA VAL A 161 -8.12 -2.68 -4.53
C VAL A 161 -9.01 -1.46 -4.78
N GLY A 162 -8.44 -0.34 -5.21
CA GLY A 162 -9.22 0.85 -5.59
C GLY A 162 -10.25 0.55 -6.66
N TRP A 163 -9.86 -0.23 -7.68
CA TRP A 163 -10.72 -0.69 -8.75
C TRP A 163 -11.85 -1.59 -8.24
N ALA A 164 -11.56 -2.51 -7.32
CA ALA A 164 -12.57 -3.39 -6.72
C ALA A 164 -13.68 -2.60 -6.02
N PHE A 165 -13.32 -1.53 -5.30
CA PHE A 165 -14.30 -0.62 -4.73
C PHE A 165 -15.05 0.18 -5.81
N TYR A 166 -14.35 0.70 -6.81
CA TYR A 166 -14.97 1.44 -7.91
C TYR A 166 -16.02 0.60 -8.66
N VAL A 167 -15.73 -0.66 -8.97
CA VAL A 167 -16.69 -1.57 -9.62
C VAL A 167 -17.94 -1.79 -8.75
N ARG A 168 -17.80 -1.85 -7.42
CA ARG A 168 -18.93 -2.08 -6.49
C ARG A 168 -19.72 -0.82 -6.11
N TRP A 169 -19.07 0.33 -6.08
CA TRP A 169 -19.62 1.59 -5.56
C TRP A 169 -19.81 2.65 -6.65
N GLY A 170 -19.36 2.37 -7.88
CA GLY A 170 -19.38 3.29 -9.00
C GLY A 170 -18.66 4.60 -8.68
N ALA A 171 -19.25 5.71 -9.14
CA ALA A 171 -18.72 7.05 -8.96
C ALA A 171 -18.47 7.43 -7.48
N THR A 172 -19.16 6.81 -6.52
CA THR A 172 -18.95 7.13 -5.10
C THR A 172 -17.60 6.66 -4.56
N ALA A 173 -16.99 5.63 -5.16
CA ALA A 173 -15.64 5.18 -4.82
C ALA A 173 -14.56 5.77 -5.74
N PHE A 174 -14.91 6.65 -6.68
CA PHE A 174 -13.93 7.30 -7.56
C PHE A 174 -12.83 8.06 -6.79
N PRO A 175 -13.13 8.81 -5.71
CA PRO A 175 -12.07 9.45 -4.92
C PRO A 175 -11.11 8.43 -4.28
N PHE A 176 -11.61 7.25 -3.90
CA PHE A 176 -10.76 6.19 -3.35
C PHE A 176 -9.83 5.62 -4.43
N LEU A 177 -10.35 5.35 -5.63
CA LEU A 177 -9.54 4.92 -6.77
C LEU A 177 -8.44 5.95 -7.08
N LEU A 178 -8.77 7.25 -7.16
CA LEU A 178 -7.78 8.31 -7.35
C LEU A 178 -6.72 8.31 -6.25
N LEU A 179 -7.14 8.19 -4.99
CA LEU A 179 -6.21 8.08 -3.86
C LEU A 179 -5.28 6.87 -4.02
N THR A 180 -5.78 5.71 -4.44
CA THR A 180 -4.93 4.53 -4.66
C THR A 180 -3.89 4.77 -5.75
N ILE A 181 -4.25 5.42 -6.85
CA ILE A 181 -3.35 5.76 -7.97
C ILE A 181 -2.30 6.77 -7.52
N ALA A 182 -2.70 7.83 -6.83
CA ALA A 182 -1.77 8.82 -6.28
C ALA A 182 -0.81 8.20 -5.26
N TYR A 183 -1.32 7.29 -4.42
CA TYR A 183 -0.53 6.59 -3.41
C TYR A 183 0.56 5.73 -4.04
N VAL A 184 0.23 4.89 -5.04
CA VAL A 184 1.24 4.06 -5.71
C VAL A 184 2.24 4.90 -6.52
N THR A 185 1.79 6.02 -7.08
CA THR A 185 2.66 6.96 -7.80
C THR A 185 3.73 7.54 -6.88
N LEU A 186 3.37 7.87 -5.63
CA LEU A 186 4.33 8.28 -4.59
C LEU A 186 5.14 7.11 -4.03
N GLN A 187 4.58 5.90 -4.04
CA GLN A 187 5.25 4.73 -3.50
C GLN A 187 6.47 4.35 -4.34
N MET A 188 6.40 4.48 -5.68
CA MET A 188 7.48 4.13 -6.59
C MET A 188 8.80 4.87 -6.30
N PRO A 189 8.85 6.22 -6.20
CA PRO A 189 10.08 6.92 -5.84
C PRO A 189 10.62 6.55 -4.45
N ALA A 190 9.74 6.34 -3.46
CA ALA A 190 10.16 5.94 -2.12
C ALA A 190 10.76 4.53 -2.12
N TYR A 191 10.20 3.62 -2.91
CA TYR A 191 10.72 2.27 -3.10
C TYR A 191 12.10 2.31 -3.74
N PHE A 192 12.25 3.08 -4.82
CA PHE A 192 13.53 3.27 -5.50
C PHE A 192 14.59 3.85 -4.55
N TYR A 193 14.26 4.88 -3.78
CA TYR A 193 15.19 5.43 -2.80
C TYR A 193 15.59 4.39 -1.75
N THR A 194 14.62 3.75 -1.10
CA THR A 194 14.87 2.84 0.03
C THR A 194 15.73 1.64 -0.39
N PHE A 195 15.46 1.05 -1.56
CA PHE A 195 16.07 -0.21 -1.94
C PHE A 195 17.22 -0.08 -2.97
N VAL A 196 17.29 1.02 -3.73
CA VAL A 196 18.31 1.25 -4.77
C VAL A 196 19.27 2.37 -4.39
N VAL A 197 18.81 3.53 -3.93
CA VAL A 197 19.71 4.69 -3.72
C VAL A 197 20.37 4.66 -2.34
N ALA A 198 19.59 4.53 -1.27
CA ALA A 198 20.07 4.62 0.11
C ALA A 198 21.20 3.63 0.43
N PRO A 199 21.12 2.34 0.01
CA PRO A 199 22.19 1.36 0.26
C PRO A 199 23.51 1.67 -0.43
N PHE A 200 23.48 2.50 -1.49
CA PHE A 200 24.63 2.88 -2.31
C PHE A 200 24.97 4.37 -2.20
N SER A 201 24.47 5.04 -1.16
CA SER A 201 24.64 6.48 -0.94
C SER A 201 26.11 6.90 -0.84
N SER A 202 26.99 6.05 -0.31
CA SER A 202 28.44 6.27 -0.27
C SER A 202 29.09 6.23 -1.65
N THR A 203 28.57 5.42 -2.56
CA THR A 203 29.08 5.27 -3.94
C THR A 203 28.43 6.22 -4.94
N MET A 204 27.27 6.81 -4.61
CA MET A 204 26.52 7.74 -5.47
C MET A 204 26.07 8.99 -4.70
N PRO A 205 27.01 9.81 -4.19
CA PRO A 205 26.69 10.92 -3.28
C PRO A 205 25.85 12.02 -3.94
N ALA A 206 26.08 12.31 -5.22
CA ALA A 206 25.29 13.29 -5.97
C ALA A 206 23.81 12.87 -6.06
N LEU A 207 23.55 11.62 -6.48
CA LEU A 207 22.19 11.08 -6.56
C LEU A 207 21.54 11.00 -5.17
N ALA A 208 22.30 10.59 -4.15
CA ALA A 208 21.81 10.55 -2.77
C ALA A 208 21.36 11.93 -2.28
N SER A 209 22.14 12.99 -2.56
CA SER A 209 21.82 14.36 -2.15
C SER A 209 20.54 14.90 -2.81
N GLU A 210 20.30 14.55 -4.08
CA GLU A 210 19.10 14.97 -4.80
C GLU A 210 17.86 14.28 -4.23
N PHE A 211 17.98 13.00 -3.86
CA PHE A 211 16.90 12.28 -3.20
C PHE A 211 16.72 12.64 -1.72
N GLU A 212 17.74 13.19 -1.03
CA GLU A 212 17.54 13.71 0.33
C GLU A 212 16.49 14.82 0.34
N ASN A 213 16.44 15.65 -0.70
CA ASN A 213 15.42 16.69 -0.87
C ASN A 213 14.02 16.11 -1.11
N LEU A 214 13.93 14.83 -1.52
CA LEU A 214 12.67 14.10 -1.68
C LEU A 214 12.21 13.38 -0.41
N LYS A 215 12.93 13.46 0.72
CA LYS A 215 12.51 12.81 1.99
C LYS A 215 11.10 13.21 2.46
N PHE A 216 10.59 14.37 2.04
CA PHE A 216 9.20 14.76 2.30
C PHE A 216 8.16 13.79 1.70
N ILE A 217 8.55 12.97 0.72
CA ILE A 217 7.69 11.92 0.14
C ILE A 217 7.20 10.93 1.19
N TYR A 218 8.01 10.62 2.21
CA TYR A 218 7.64 9.69 3.26
C TYR A 218 6.50 10.24 4.12
N TRP A 219 6.45 11.56 4.32
CA TRP A 219 5.34 12.22 5.01
C TRP A 219 4.05 12.13 4.20
N TRP A 220 4.11 12.35 2.89
CA TRP A 220 2.95 12.15 2.02
C TRP A 220 2.51 10.69 2.02
N LEU A 221 3.42 9.74 1.93
CA LEU A 221 3.08 8.32 2.02
C LEU A 221 2.44 7.95 3.36
N PHE A 222 2.88 8.56 4.46
CA PHE A 222 2.22 8.39 5.77
C PHE A 222 0.78 8.92 5.75
N ILE A 223 0.57 10.17 5.31
CA ILE A 223 -0.75 10.79 5.19
C ILE A 223 -1.65 9.97 4.25
N GLY A 224 -1.11 9.52 3.14
CA GLY A 224 -1.78 8.66 2.16
C GLY A 224 -2.24 7.33 2.74
N LYS A 225 -1.43 6.69 3.61
CA LYS A 225 -1.83 5.45 4.31
C LYS A 225 -3.01 5.69 5.24
N ILE A 226 -3.04 6.80 5.98
CA ILE A 226 -4.18 7.15 6.85
C ILE A 226 -5.44 7.33 6.00
N GLY A 227 -5.35 8.14 4.94
CA GLY A 227 -6.48 8.33 4.01
C GLY A 227 -6.95 7.02 3.39
N TYR A 228 -6.02 6.17 2.98
CA TYR A 228 -6.31 4.86 2.39
C TYR A 228 -7.05 3.95 3.37
N ALA A 229 -6.58 3.85 4.62
CA ALA A 229 -7.22 3.05 5.66
C ALA A 229 -8.62 3.57 6.01
N LEU A 230 -8.75 4.89 6.18
CA LEU A 230 -10.00 5.54 6.55
C LEU A 230 -11.06 5.34 5.46
N MET A 231 -10.72 5.64 4.20
CA MET A 231 -11.64 5.49 3.07
C MET A 231 -12.00 4.03 2.83
N PHE A 232 -11.06 3.11 3.01
CA PHE A 232 -11.35 1.68 2.97
C PHE A 232 -12.43 1.33 3.99
N PHE A 233 -12.27 1.68 5.26
CA PHE A 233 -13.25 1.34 6.31
C PHE A 233 -14.63 1.95 6.03
N ILE A 234 -14.66 3.20 5.59
CA ILE A 234 -15.90 3.90 5.26
C ILE A 234 -16.64 3.19 4.13
N LEU A 235 -15.96 2.91 3.02
CA LEU A 235 -16.57 2.21 1.89
C LEU A 235 -16.91 0.75 2.23
N PHE A 236 -16.06 0.07 2.99
CA PHE A 236 -16.24 -1.34 3.31
C PHE A 236 -17.45 -1.58 4.23
N PHE A 237 -17.70 -0.68 5.19
CA PHE A 237 -18.82 -0.80 6.13
C PHE A 237 -20.07 0.00 5.74
N SER A 238 -20.00 0.85 4.72
CA SER A 238 -21.16 1.64 4.30
C SER A 238 -22.28 0.76 3.70
N PRO A 239 -23.56 1.07 3.96
CA PRO A 239 -24.70 0.20 3.65
C PRO A 239 -25.15 0.16 2.17
N ARG A 240 -24.32 0.54 1.18
CA ARG A 240 -24.72 0.57 -0.24
C ARG A 240 -23.65 0.07 -1.23
N PRO A 241 -23.52 -1.24 -1.46
CA PRO A 241 -22.98 -1.70 -2.74
C PRO A 241 -24.04 -1.53 -3.84
N PHE A 242 -23.72 -0.83 -4.93
CA PHE A 242 -24.52 -0.82 -6.18
C PHE A 242 -24.28 -2.13 -6.95
N CYS A 243 -24.40 -3.28 -6.28
CA CYS A 243 -24.27 -4.59 -6.91
C CYS A 243 -25.66 -5.22 -7.03
N PRO A 244 -26.15 -5.49 -8.26
CA PRO A 244 -27.42 -6.21 -8.46
C PRO A 244 -27.39 -7.64 -7.88
N ASP A 245 -26.21 -8.19 -7.58
CA ASP A 245 -26.03 -9.55 -7.06
C ASP A 245 -25.98 -9.64 -5.52
N MET A 246 -26.05 -8.51 -4.80
CA MET A 246 -26.32 -8.52 -3.37
C MET A 246 -27.78 -8.18 -3.18
N GLU A 247 -28.63 -9.21 -3.26
CA GLU A 247 -30.01 -9.12 -2.79
C GLU A 247 -30.03 -8.50 -1.39
N VAL A 248 -31.11 -7.78 -1.08
CA VAL A 248 -31.30 -6.90 0.10
C VAL A 248 -31.40 -7.73 1.41
N GLU A 249 -30.66 -8.82 1.51
CA GLU A 249 -30.73 -9.74 2.62
C GLU A 249 -29.90 -9.22 3.80
N GLN A 250 -30.66 -8.79 4.81
CA GLN A 250 -30.26 -8.72 6.21
C GLN A 250 -29.13 -7.73 6.50
N LEU A 251 -29.37 -6.47 6.19
CA LEU A 251 -28.92 -5.41 7.10
C LEU A 251 -29.45 -5.79 8.49
N ALA A 252 -28.55 -5.84 9.49
CA ALA A 252 -28.87 -5.77 10.91
C ALA A 252 -30.08 -4.85 11.16
N PRO A 253 -30.93 -5.07 12.19
CA PRO A 253 -32.16 -4.31 12.41
C PRO A 253 -31.87 -2.85 12.11
N PRO A 254 -32.68 -2.21 11.24
CA PRO A 254 -32.31 -0.95 10.63
C PRO A 254 -31.81 -0.06 11.75
N ILE A 255 -30.50 0.18 11.79
CA ILE A 255 -30.01 1.37 12.45
C ILE A 255 -30.75 2.41 11.65
N THR A 256 -31.84 2.91 12.25
CA THR A 256 -32.70 3.93 11.65
C THR A 256 -31.73 4.89 11.02
N PRO A 257 -31.75 5.06 9.68
CA PRO A 257 -30.80 5.92 9.02
C PRO A 257 -31.12 7.30 9.56
N VAL A 258 -30.49 7.66 10.68
CA VAL A 258 -30.67 8.94 11.34
C VAL A 258 -30.40 9.91 10.21
N GLN A 259 -31.35 10.79 9.92
CA GLN A 259 -31.37 11.70 8.77
C GLN A 259 -30.14 12.65 8.67
N ILE A 260 -29.09 12.40 9.46
CA ILE A 260 -27.73 12.94 9.44
C ILE A 260 -26.97 12.57 8.14
N TYR A 261 -27.36 11.51 7.43
CA TYR A 261 -26.53 10.93 6.36
C TYR A 261 -26.31 11.73 5.05
N PRO A 262 -27.22 12.57 4.51
CA PRO A 262 -26.94 13.24 3.23
C PRO A 262 -25.88 14.34 3.39
N LYS A 263 -25.96 15.13 4.47
CA LYS A 263 -24.97 16.19 4.73
C LYS A 263 -23.60 15.61 5.08
N LEU A 264 -23.56 14.58 5.93
CA LEU A 264 -22.30 13.91 6.25
C LEU A 264 -21.68 13.24 5.02
N LYS A 265 -22.49 12.60 4.16
CA LYS A 265 -22.02 12.00 2.91
C LYS A 265 -21.45 13.05 1.94
N VAL A 266 -22.12 14.19 1.79
CA VAL A 266 -21.62 15.29 0.94
C VAL A 266 -20.31 15.85 1.50
N VAL A 267 -20.25 16.12 2.82
CA VAL A 267 -19.03 16.61 3.47
C VAL A 267 -17.89 15.60 3.33
N MET A 268 -18.14 14.31 3.57
CA MET A 268 -17.14 13.26 3.41
C MET A 268 -16.67 13.13 1.96
N ASN A 269 -17.59 13.13 0.99
CA ASN A 269 -17.22 13.07 -0.43
C ASN A 269 -16.40 14.29 -0.86
N SER A 270 -16.76 15.49 -0.40
CA SER A 270 -16.01 16.72 -0.68
C SER A 270 -14.63 16.68 -0.04
N LEU A 271 -14.53 16.26 1.22
CA LEU A 271 -13.24 16.08 1.90
C LEU A 271 -12.38 15.03 1.19
N PHE A 272 -12.98 13.93 0.72
CA PHE A 272 -12.25 12.92 -0.05
C PHE A 272 -11.79 13.43 -1.39
N LEU A 273 -12.60 14.21 -2.09
CA LEU A 273 -12.22 14.75 -3.39
C LEU A 273 -11.10 15.80 -3.24
N VAL A 274 -11.17 16.64 -2.22
CA VAL A 274 -10.09 17.59 -1.88
C VAL A 274 -8.82 16.85 -1.46
N PHE A 275 -8.94 15.84 -0.60
CA PHE A 275 -7.80 15.05 -0.16
C PHE A 275 -7.17 14.31 -1.35
N ALA A 276 -7.97 13.61 -2.15
CA ALA A 276 -7.49 12.88 -3.32
C ALA A 276 -6.86 13.83 -4.36
N SER A 277 -7.41 15.02 -4.59
CA SER A 277 -6.85 15.98 -5.56
C SER A 277 -5.53 16.59 -5.09
N VAL A 278 -5.46 17.04 -3.83
CA VAL A 278 -4.22 17.57 -3.22
C VAL A 278 -3.14 16.48 -3.22
N PHE A 279 -3.52 15.27 -2.83
CA PHE A 279 -2.61 14.14 -2.80
C PHE A 279 -2.14 13.72 -4.20
N SER A 280 -3.02 13.75 -5.19
CA SER A 280 -2.67 13.47 -6.60
C SER A 280 -1.74 14.53 -7.19
N ALA A 281 -1.97 15.82 -6.88
CA ALA A 281 -1.10 16.89 -7.32
C ALA A 281 0.30 16.77 -6.70
N ALA A 282 0.37 16.45 -5.40
CA ALA A 282 1.63 16.15 -4.73
C ALA A 282 2.34 14.93 -5.36
N ALA A 283 1.58 13.87 -5.66
CA ALA A 283 2.08 12.67 -6.31
C ALA A 283 2.67 12.95 -7.70
N ALA A 284 1.94 13.68 -8.54
CA ALA A 284 2.40 14.05 -9.87
C ALA A 284 3.67 14.91 -9.83
N SER A 285 3.72 15.89 -8.92
CA SER A 285 4.88 16.76 -8.73
C SER A 285 6.14 15.97 -8.32
N VAL A 286 6.00 15.08 -7.34
CA VAL A 286 7.11 14.24 -6.85
C VAL A 286 7.58 13.27 -7.93
N PHE A 287 6.64 12.57 -8.57
CA PHE A 287 6.97 11.58 -9.58
C PHE A 287 7.66 12.20 -10.79
N SER A 288 7.18 13.36 -11.25
CA SER A 288 7.83 14.12 -12.34
C SER A 288 9.28 14.48 -11.98
N LYS A 289 9.52 14.99 -10.76
CA LYS A 289 10.89 15.31 -10.30
C LYS A 289 11.76 14.07 -10.21
N THR A 290 11.23 12.94 -9.74
CA THR A 290 11.98 11.68 -9.68
C THR A 290 12.38 11.20 -11.07
N ILE A 291 11.47 11.26 -12.04
CA ILE A 291 11.79 10.92 -13.44
C ILE A 291 12.87 11.85 -13.98
N GLU A 292 12.75 13.16 -13.75
CA GLU A 292 13.71 14.16 -14.24
C GLU A 292 15.11 13.93 -13.67
N ILE A 293 15.23 13.63 -12.37
CA ILE A 293 16.49 13.27 -11.71
C ILE A 293 17.08 12.02 -12.37
N TRP A 294 16.25 11.00 -12.58
CA TRP A 294 16.70 9.73 -13.14
C TRP A 294 17.16 9.85 -14.59
N LEU A 295 16.39 10.56 -15.42
CA LEU A 295 16.72 10.84 -16.83
C LEU A 295 18.05 11.61 -16.96
N ARG A 296 18.27 12.61 -16.11
CA ARG A 296 19.56 13.33 -16.06
C ARG A 296 20.72 12.40 -15.75
N HIS A 297 20.53 11.47 -14.82
CA HIS A 297 21.60 10.57 -14.37
C HIS A 297 21.98 9.51 -15.42
N ILE A 298 21.04 9.09 -16.28
CA ILE A 298 21.32 8.18 -17.40
C ILE A 298 21.78 8.90 -18.68
N GLY A 299 22.08 10.20 -18.60
CA GLY A 299 22.56 11.01 -19.72
C GLY A 299 21.50 11.39 -20.75
N PHE A 300 20.20 11.27 -20.40
CA PHE A 300 19.13 11.75 -21.26
C PHE A 300 19.01 13.28 -21.15
N PRO A 301 19.00 14.02 -22.27
CA PRO A 301 18.81 15.46 -22.24
C PRO A 301 17.42 15.77 -21.68
N THR A 302 17.36 16.44 -20.53
CA THR A 302 16.10 16.97 -20.00
C THR A 302 15.84 18.35 -20.60
N ALA A 303 14.60 18.61 -20.99
CA ALA A 303 14.19 19.85 -21.67
C ALA A 303 14.27 21.12 -20.78
N VAL A 304 14.82 21.03 -19.58
CA VAL A 304 14.82 22.09 -18.55
C VAL A 304 16.22 22.71 -18.36
N GLY A 305 17.12 22.50 -19.32
CA GLY A 305 18.43 23.17 -19.38
C GLY A 305 18.42 24.37 -20.33
N GLY A 306 17.62 25.40 -19.99
CA GLY A 306 17.56 26.69 -20.68
C GLY A 306 17.16 27.79 -19.71
#